data_AF-A0A6J4LTD1-F1
#
_entry.id   AF-A0A6J4LTD1-F1
#
_cell.length_a   1.000
_cell.length_b   1.000
_cell.length_c   1.000
_cell.angle_alpha   90.00
_cell.angle_beta   90.00
_cell.angle_gamma   90.00
#
_symmetry.space_group_name_H-M   'P 1'
#
loop_
_entity.id
_entity.type
_entity.pdbx_description
1 polymer ?
#
loop_
_entity_poly.entity_id
_entity_poly.type
_entity_poly.pdbx_seq_one_letter_code
_entity_poly.pdbx_strand_id
1 'polypeptide(L)'
;MDGGVSGSDVVASSACTVGVIKSHRTLYADGDALRAVLALRRGHRSSVFRIAAPRRAPVASWYLRLRDPAGRDPMWGLVRIEAADRRAAERPHELTARADLISRWVLAEVSPLALPDGRWDKMVYGIRDCEEFLRAVC
;
A
#
# COMPACT_ATOMS: atom_id res chain seq x y z
N MET A 1 -7.57 -1.56 -4.56
CA MET A 1 -8.03 -2.83 -3.95
C MET A 1 -7.59 -2.85 -2.50
N ASP A 2 -8.47 -3.24 -1.56
CA ASP A 2 -8.05 -3.53 -0.18
C ASP A 2 -7.41 -4.92 -0.14
N GLY A 3 -6.17 -5.00 0.33
CA GLY A 3 -5.37 -6.23 0.30
C GLY A 3 -4.43 -6.35 -0.91
N GLY A 4 -3.69 -7.47 -0.94
CA GLY A 4 -2.65 -7.73 -1.94
C GLY A 4 -3.21 -8.15 -3.30
N VAL A 5 -2.53 -7.76 -4.37
CA VAL A 5 -2.96 -8.04 -5.77
C VAL A 5 -2.39 -9.34 -6.33
N SER A 6 -1.42 -9.94 -5.63
CA SER A 6 -0.69 -11.14 -6.05
C SER A 6 -1.51 -12.44 -6.09
N GLY A 7 -2.78 -12.42 -5.70
CA GLY A 7 -3.67 -13.60 -5.69
C GLY A 7 -4.33 -13.92 -7.03
N SER A 8 -4.26 -13.02 -8.01
CA SER A 8 -4.82 -13.21 -9.35
C SER A 8 -3.90 -12.59 -10.40
N ASP A 9 -3.47 -13.38 -11.38
CA ASP A 9 -2.51 -12.94 -12.40
C ASP A 9 -3.06 -11.80 -13.28
N VAL A 10 -4.37 -11.82 -13.57
CA VAL A 10 -5.05 -10.75 -14.33
C VAL A 10 -5.01 -9.43 -13.55
N VAL A 11 -5.19 -9.50 -12.23
CA VAL A 11 -5.21 -8.33 -11.35
C VAL A 11 -3.79 -7.82 -11.09
N ALA A 12 -2.82 -8.74 -10.92
CA ALA A 12 -1.43 -8.42 -10.67
C ALA A 12 -0.69 -7.85 -11.89
N SER A 13 -1.11 -8.18 -13.11
CA SER A 13 -0.53 -7.65 -14.34
C SER A 13 -1.18 -6.35 -14.82
N SER A 14 -2.35 -5.99 -14.26
CA SER A 14 -3.10 -4.80 -14.66
C SER A 14 -2.38 -3.49 -14.32
N ALA A 15 -2.43 -2.57 -15.28
CA ALA A 15 -1.94 -1.20 -15.12
C ALA A 15 -2.70 -0.37 -14.10
N CYS A 16 -3.99 -0.66 -13.96
CA CYS A 16 -4.94 0.18 -13.26
C CYS A 16 -5.20 -0.33 -11.84
N THR A 17 -4.55 -1.42 -11.43
CA THR A 17 -4.76 -2.01 -10.11
C THR A 17 -3.61 -1.68 -9.17
N VAL A 18 -3.96 -1.10 -8.03
CA VAL A 18 -3.08 -0.92 -6.88
C VAL A 18 -3.67 -1.66 -5.68
N GLY A 19 -2.85 -2.51 -5.06
CA GLY A 19 -3.15 -3.17 -3.79
C GLY A 19 -2.67 -2.32 -2.63
N VAL A 20 -3.52 -2.12 -1.63
CA VAL A 20 -3.18 -1.42 -0.38
C VAL A 20 -3.34 -2.40 0.77
N ILE A 21 -2.22 -2.80 1.36
CA ILE A 21 -2.15 -3.80 2.43
C ILE A 21 -1.98 -3.08 3.77
N LYS A 22 -2.99 -3.21 4.62
CA LYS A 22 -3.10 -2.51 5.92
C LYS A 22 -2.64 -3.38 7.11
N SER A 23 -2.59 -4.70 6.92
CA SER A 23 -2.16 -5.69 7.92
C SER A 23 -0.84 -6.34 7.50
N HIS A 24 0.18 -6.16 8.32
CA HIS A 24 1.54 -6.64 8.03
C HIS A 24 1.82 -7.96 8.74
N ARG A 25 1.11 -9.04 8.37
CA ARG A 25 1.44 -10.39 8.86
C ARG A 25 2.84 -10.85 8.43
N THR A 26 3.31 -10.35 7.29
CA THR A 26 4.64 -10.61 6.75
C THR A 26 5.29 -9.28 6.41
N LEU A 27 6.41 -9.00 7.07
CA LEU A 27 7.30 -7.90 6.75
C LEU A 27 8.35 -8.37 5.76
N TYR A 28 8.49 -7.65 4.66
CA TYR A 28 9.50 -7.92 3.63
C TYR A 28 10.72 -7.00 3.81
N ALA A 29 11.13 -6.84 5.08
CA ALA A 29 12.28 -6.06 5.50
C ALA A 29 12.80 -6.64 6.83
N ASP A 30 14.12 -6.73 6.96
CA ASP A 30 14.83 -7.19 8.16
C ASP A 30 15.92 -6.18 8.56
N GLY A 31 16.48 -6.36 9.76
CA GLY A 31 17.60 -5.55 10.26
C GLY A 31 17.42 -4.04 10.09
N ASP A 32 18.36 -3.42 9.38
CA ASP A 32 18.35 -1.98 9.11
C ASP A 32 17.25 -1.53 8.15
N ALA A 33 16.85 -2.39 7.20
CA ALA A 33 15.74 -2.08 6.30
C ALA A 33 14.42 -1.99 7.08
N LEU A 34 14.22 -2.88 8.06
CA LEU A 34 13.06 -2.82 8.94
C LEU A 34 13.07 -1.54 9.78
N ARG A 35 14.22 -1.20 10.39
CA ARG A 35 14.37 0.07 11.13
C ARG A 35 14.03 1.28 10.26
N ALA A 36 14.52 1.32 9.02
CA ALA A 36 14.23 2.40 8.09
C ALA A 36 12.73 2.49 7.74
N VAL A 37 12.07 1.35 7.51
CA VAL A 37 10.62 1.30 7.22
C VAL A 37 9.81 1.79 8.42
N LEU A 38 10.14 1.36 9.63
CA LEU A 38 9.44 1.78 10.84
C LEU A 38 9.68 3.28 11.14
N ALA A 39 10.83 3.82 10.77
CA ALA A 39 11.17 5.24 10.95
C ALA A 39 10.62 6.16 9.83
N LEU A 40 9.88 5.64 8.83
CA LEU A 40 9.31 6.47 7.77
C LEU A 40 8.40 7.56 8.34
N ARG A 41 8.69 8.81 7.96
CA ARG A 41 7.88 9.99 8.26
C ARG A 41 6.59 9.97 7.45
N ARG A 42 5.54 10.64 7.95
CA ARG A 42 4.30 10.84 7.19
C ARG A 42 4.60 11.36 5.78
N GLY A 43 4.00 10.73 4.77
CA GLY A 43 4.17 11.03 3.35
C GLY A 43 5.38 10.38 2.69
N HIS A 44 6.30 9.78 3.46
CA HIS A 44 7.47 9.10 2.91
C HIS A 44 7.19 7.64 2.60
N ARG A 45 7.89 7.13 1.58
CA ARG A 45 7.89 5.72 1.21
C ARG A 45 9.28 5.09 1.29
N SER A 46 9.31 3.77 1.38
CA SER A 46 10.53 3.00 1.17
C SER A 46 10.91 2.94 -0.32
N SER A 47 12.11 2.43 -0.58
CA SER A 47 12.49 1.93 -1.90
C SER A 47 11.52 0.83 -2.37
N VAL A 48 11.38 0.71 -3.69
CA VAL A 48 10.57 -0.35 -4.30
C VAL A 48 11.35 -1.65 -4.33
N PHE A 49 10.75 -2.71 -3.80
CA PHE A 49 11.28 -4.07 -3.82
C PHE A 49 10.32 -4.98 -4.60
N ARG A 50 10.81 -6.13 -5.04
CA ARG A 50 10.01 -7.12 -5.78
C ARG A 50 9.66 -8.24 -4.83
N ILE A 51 8.37 -8.60 -4.78
CA ILE A 51 7.92 -9.83 -4.14
C ILE A 51 7.63 -10.81 -5.27
N ALA A 52 8.37 -11.93 -5.28
CA ALA A 52 8.10 -13.07 -6.15
C ALA A 52 7.83 -14.28 -5.26
N ALA A 53 6.72 -14.98 -5.47
CA ALA A 53 6.39 -16.20 -4.75
C ALA A 53 6.06 -17.32 -5.76
N PRO A 54 6.35 -18.59 -5.46
CA PRO A 54 6.25 -19.69 -6.43
C PRO A 54 4.86 -19.89 -7.07
N ARG A 55 3.79 -19.38 -6.44
CA ARG A 55 2.39 -19.54 -6.90
C ARG A 55 1.67 -18.20 -7.08
N ARG A 56 2.42 -17.10 -7.24
CA ARG A 56 1.84 -15.76 -7.37
C ARG A 56 2.60 -14.95 -8.41
N ALA A 57 1.87 -14.14 -9.17
CA ALA A 57 2.48 -13.15 -10.04
C ALA A 57 3.45 -12.25 -9.24
N PRO A 58 4.62 -11.92 -9.81
CA PRO A 58 5.54 -10.99 -9.19
C PRO A 58 4.91 -9.60 -9.13
N VAL A 59 5.12 -8.90 -8.01
CA VAL A 59 4.61 -7.55 -7.80
C VAL A 59 5.73 -6.61 -7.35
N ALA A 60 5.65 -5.36 -7.80
CA ALA A 60 6.42 -4.27 -7.26
C ALA A 60 5.76 -3.80 -5.96
N SER A 61 6.52 -3.73 -4.87
CA SER A 61 5.99 -3.39 -3.56
C SER A 61 6.88 -2.39 -2.82
N TRP A 62 6.25 -1.54 -2.01
CA TRP A 62 6.91 -0.57 -1.15
C TRP A 62 6.06 -0.25 0.07
N TYR A 63 6.68 0.26 1.13
CA TYR A 63 5.98 0.77 2.30
C TYR A 63 5.71 2.26 2.15
N LEU A 64 4.57 2.74 2.62
CA LEU A 64 4.17 4.15 2.64
C LEU A 64 3.61 4.50 4.01
N ARG A 65 4.04 5.63 4.57
CA ARG A 65 3.52 6.15 5.83
C ARG A 65 2.43 7.19 5.58
N LEU A 66 1.20 6.87 5.94
CA LEU A 66 0.03 7.75 5.79
C LEU A 66 -0.10 8.76 6.94
N ARG A 67 0.32 8.38 8.15
CA ARG A 67 0.12 9.16 9.38
C ARG A 67 1.37 9.14 10.27
N ASP A 68 1.53 10.13 11.14
CA ASP A 68 2.70 10.23 12.03
C ASP A 68 2.62 9.25 13.22
N PRO A 69 3.55 8.30 13.39
CA PRO A 69 3.50 7.31 14.47
C PRO A 69 3.82 7.86 15.86
N ALA A 70 4.09 9.16 16.03
CA ALA A 70 4.42 9.77 17.32
C ALA A 70 3.43 9.38 18.44
N GLY A 71 3.96 8.77 19.51
CA GLY A 71 3.17 8.32 20.67
C GLY A 71 2.31 7.08 20.42
N ARG A 72 2.50 6.38 19.30
CA ARG A 72 1.73 5.18 18.91
C ARG A 72 2.66 4.03 18.51
N ASP A 73 2.04 2.89 18.18
CA ASP A 73 2.73 1.72 17.66
C ASP A 73 3.52 2.04 16.38
N PRO A 74 4.74 1.51 16.17
CA PRO A 74 5.55 1.77 14.97
C PRO A 74 4.88 1.41 13.63
N MET A 75 3.89 0.52 13.64
CA MET A 75 3.08 0.15 12.46
C MET A 75 1.92 1.11 12.21
N TRP A 76 1.68 2.08 13.10
CA TRP A 76 0.55 2.99 12.99
C TRP A 76 0.64 3.88 11.75
N GLY A 77 -0.39 3.86 10.91
CA GLY A 77 -0.39 4.57 9.64
C GLY A 77 0.64 4.05 8.62
N LEU A 78 1.27 2.90 8.84
CA LEU A 78 2.07 2.22 7.83
C LEU A 78 1.15 1.38 6.94
N VAL A 79 1.36 1.44 5.62
CA VAL A 79 0.73 0.53 4.65
C VAL A 79 1.78 0.00 3.68
N ARG A 80 1.55 -1.19 3.15
CA ARG A 80 2.33 -1.72 2.02
C ARG A 80 1.50 -1.56 0.75
N ILE A 81 2.11 -0.99 -0.27
CA ILE A 81 1.53 -0.84 -1.59
C ILE A 81 2.07 -1.94 -2.49
N GLU A 82 1.21 -2.51 -3.32
CA GLU A 82 1.57 -3.46 -4.37
C GLU A 82 1.01 -2.97 -5.71
N ALA A 83 1.84 -3.05 -6.76
CA ALA A 83 1.47 -2.74 -8.13
C ALA A 83 2.12 -3.74 -9.09
N ALA A 84 1.67 -3.75 -10.35
CA ALA A 84 2.22 -4.63 -11.36
C ALA A 84 3.75 -4.49 -11.48
N ASP A 85 4.45 -5.64 -11.44
CA ASP A 85 5.87 -5.71 -11.72
C ASP A 85 6.08 -5.59 -13.23
N ARG A 86 6.63 -4.46 -13.65
CA ARG A 86 6.96 -4.14 -15.04
C ARG A 86 8.46 -3.99 -15.26
N ARG A 87 9.28 -4.58 -14.39
CA ARG A 87 10.75 -4.45 -14.47
C ARG A 87 11.35 -4.83 -15.82
N ALA A 88 10.71 -5.69 -16.60
CA ALA A 88 11.16 -6.02 -17.95
C ALA A 88 10.93 -4.89 -18.98
N ALA A 89 10.02 -3.96 -18.70
CA ALA A 89 9.61 -2.87 -19.58
C ALA A 89 9.93 -1.47 -19.02
N GLU A 90 10.24 -1.34 -17.73
CA GLU A 90 10.48 -0.06 -17.04
C GLU A 90 11.92 0.07 -16.55
N ARG A 91 12.52 1.23 -16.80
CA ARG A 91 13.82 1.61 -16.23
C ARG A 91 13.65 1.95 -14.73
N PRO A 92 14.72 1.87 -13.90
CA PRO A 92 14.61 2.11 -12.46
C PRO A 92 14.02 3.47 -12.06
N HIS A 93 14.29 4.53 -12.83
CA HIS A 93 13.73 5.86 -12.58
C HIS A 93 12.23 5.95 -12.92
N GLU A 94 11.77 5.23 -13.94
CA GLU A 94 10.35 5.16 -14.33
C GLU A 94 9.54 4.42 -13.26
N LEU A 95 10.08 3.32 -12.74
CA LEU A 95 9.48 2.60 -11.61
C LEU A 95 9.37 3.49 -10.37
N THR A 96 10.42 4.26 -10.09
CA THR A 96 10.46 5.22 -8.96
C THR A 96 9.40 6.31 -9.13
N ALA A 97 9.31 6.92 -10.32
CA ALA A 97 8.32 7.95 -10.61
C ALA A 97 6.88 7.41 -10.54
N ARG A 98 6.65 6.18 -11.00
CA ARG A 98 5.35 5.50 -10.89
C ARG A 98 4.98 5.22 -9.43
N ALA A 99 5.92 4.74 -8.63
CA ALA A 99 5.70 4.53 -7.20
C ALA A 99 5.36 5.85 -6.48
N ASP A 100 6.06 6.95 -6.82
CA ASP A 100 5.74 8.28 -6.29
C ASP A 100 4.34 8.75 -6.67
N LEU A 101 3.95 8.56 -7.94
CA LEU A 101 2.62 8.90 -8.43
C LEU A 101 1.52 8.14 -7.68
N ILE A 102 1.66 6.81 -7.58
CA ILE A 102 0.71 5.96 -6.87
C ILE A 102 0.65 6.34 -5.38
N SER A 103 1.81 6.59 -4.75
CA SER A 103 1.86 7.06 -3.36
C SER A 103 1.12 8.37 -3.15
N ARG A 104 1.23 9.33 -4.09
CA ARG A 104 0.46 10.58 -4.02
C ARG A 104 -1.05 10.35 -4.12
N TRP A 105 -1.50 9.48 -5.02
CA TRP A 105 -2.93 9.12 -5.11
C TRP A 105 -3.43 8.53 -3.80
N VAL A 106 -2.70 7.55 -3.23
CA VAL A 106 -3.09 6.94 -1.96
C VAL A 106 -3.12 7.97 -0.83
N LEU A 107 -2.16 8.90 -0.77
CA LEU A 107 -2.15 9.95 0.25
C LEU A 107 -3.32 10.93 0.11
N ALA A 108 -3.76 11.24 -1.12
CA ALA A 108 -4.90 12.12 -1.37
C ALA A 108 -6.21 11.49 -0.87
N GLU A 109 -6.35 10.19 -1.04
CA GLU A 109 -7.51 9.39 -0.68
C GLU A 109 -7.71 9.16 0.84
N VAL A 110 -6.73 9.57 1.66
CA VAL A 110 -6.80 9.54 3.14
C VAL A 110 -7.64 10.71 3.69
N SER A 111 -8.17 11.55 2.81
CA SER A 111 -9.09 12.65 3.10
C SER A 111 -10.32 12.58 2.17
N PRO A 112 -11.56 12.70 2.67
CA PRO A 112 -11.92 13.03 4.05
C PRO A 112 -11.70 11.88 5.05
N LEU A 113 -11.48 12.25 6.31
CA LEU A 113 -11.27 11.32 7.42
C LEU A 113 -12.48 10.41 7.56
N ALA A 114 -12.26 9.11 7.53
CA ALA A 114 -13.28 8.09 7.66
C ALA A 114 -13.75 7.89 9.13
N LEU A 115 -13.90 8.98 9.89
CA LEU A 115 -14.49 8.94 11.24
C LEU A 115 -16.00 8.66 11.16
N PRO A 116 -16.58 7.86 12.07
CA PRO A 116 -16.01 7.37 13.33
C PRO A 116 -15.41 5.94 13.30
N ASP A 117 -15.05 5.37 12.14
CA ASP A 117 -14.52 4.00 12.08
C ASP A 117 -13.15 3.90 12.78
N GLY A 118 -12.99 2.96 13.72
CA GLY A 118 -11.76 2.76 14.48
C GLY A 118 -10.51 2.42 13.64
N ARG A 119 -10.68 2.05 12.37
CA ARG A 119 -9.62 1.76 11.36
C ARG A 119 -9.31 2.97 10.47
N TRP A 120 -9.78 4.16 10.84
CA TRP A 120 -9.58 5.41 10.08
C TRP A 120 -8.10 5.71 9.78
N ASP A 121 -7.16 5.16 10.55
CA ASP A 121 -5.73 5.35 10.35
C ASP A 121 -5.22 4.71 9.05
N LYS A 122 -5.97 3.74 8.49
CA LYS A 122 -5.60 2.96 7.30
C LYS A 122 -6.66 2.96 6.20
N MET A 123 -7.83 3.56 6.43
CA MET A 123 -8.89 3.60 5.42
C MET A 123 -8.72 4.77 4.45
N VAL A 124 -8.89 4.44 3.18
CA VAL A 124 -9.15 5.37 2.07
C VAL A 124 -10.66 5.59 2.01
N TYR A 125 -11.11 6.84 1.90
CA TYR A 125 -12.53 7.21 2.01
C TYR A 125 -13.43 6.45 1.02
N GLY A 126 -12.99 6.30 -0.24
CA GLY A 126 -13.77 5.58 -1.27
C GLY A 126 -14.05 4.12 -0.94
N ILE A 127 -13.22 3.46 -0.12
CA ILE A 127 -13.48 2.07 0.32
C ILE A 127 -14.60 2.04 1.36
N ARG A 128 -14.66 3.04 2.25
CA ARG A 128 -15.72 3.13 3.25
C ARG A 128 -17.09 3.35 2.61
N ASP A 129 -17.19 4.25 1.63
CA ASP A 129 -18.46 4.50 0.94
C ASP A 129 -18.99 3.23 0.24
N CYS A 130 -18.10 2.44 -0.38
CA CYS A 130 -18.49 1.14 -0.94
C CYS A 130 -18.92 0.13 0.14
N GLU A 131 -18.22 0.06 1.28
CA GLU A 131 -18.58 -0.84 2.39
C GLU A 131 -19.93 -0.47 3.02
N GLU A 132 -20.19 0.82 3.25
CA GLU A 132 -21.48 1.33 3.77
C GLU A 132 -22.62 1.07 2.78
N PHE A 133 -22.40 1.33 1.48
CA PHE A 133 -23.39 1.05 0.44
C PHE A 133 -23.77 -0.44 0.38
N LEU A 134 -22.78 -1.34 0.37
CA LEU A 134 -23.05 -2.78 0.35
C LEU A 134 -23.77 -3.25 1.62
N ARG A 135 -23.49 -2.64 2.77
CA ARG A 135 -24.15 -2.96 4.04
C ARG A 135 -25.62 -2.51 4.08
N ALA A 136 -26.00 -1.50 3.30
CA ALA A 136 -27.37 -0.99 3.23
C ALA A 136 -28.26 -1.77 2.24
N VAL A 137 -27.67 -2.57 1.35
CA VAL A 137 -28.39 -3.32 0.29
C VAL A 137 -28.50 -4.82 0.61
N CYS A 138 -27.88 -5.29 1.69
CA CYS A 138 -28.01 -6.64 2.24
C CYS A 138 -28.89 -6.65 3.50
#